data_AF-A0A9X1NJJ3-F1
#
_entry.id   AF-A0A9X1NJJ3-F1
#
_cell.length_a   1.000
_cell.length_b   1.000
_cell.length_c   1.000
_cell.angle_alpha   90.00
_cell.angle_beta   90.00
_cell.angle_gamma   90.00
#
_symmetry.space_group_name_H-M   'P 1'
#
loop_
_entity.id
_entity.type
_entity.pdbx_description
1 polymer ?
#
loop_
_entity_poly.entity_id
_entity_poly.type
_entity_poly.pdbx_seq_one_letter_code
_entity_poly.pdbx_strand_id
1 'polypeptide(L)'
;MSDLLHEENGSHARLRPSARTRRMPRSMRARDRTDQPPSADAAQASAPVADLNEWHAMTEPARSREWSGLVGWVRWLHDAYELSVEERLPLCWYQHPGLVEELRALKAWREEIYRNPPPATAPAPPTDDGEGTGDAPGSGRVSSPGAGQAARYWHAELRQVLHAAGTQYAPGCPAGHRGATLLHDVNPDLHERWIAGNDGTGAPAPLLTAPDPGNTGHPSGPGDPMLIEHTALMAAVDDGRARSLGALVQDYVQFEDSWWTRIPAITTPDNHPSANDPATQPLWQKVVNDDLIERLDRSAERLRTADDAVKNQRPRRTPERPATS
;
A
#
# COMPACT_ATOMS: atom_id res chain seq x y z
N MET A 1 66.45 25.90 -9.98
CA MET A 1 65.28 26.77 -10.21
C MET A 1 64.18 26.27 -9.28
N SER A 2 64.08 26.94 -8.12
CA SER A 2 62.98 26.99 -7.13
C SER A 2 62.46 25.65 -6.60
N ASP A 3 62.76 25.13 -5.41
CA ASP A 3 63.00 25.67 -4.06
C ASP A 3 61.83 26.43 -3.41
N LEU A 4 61.31 25.83 -2.31
CA LEU A 4 60.69 26.38 -1.09
C LEU A 4 59.44 27.30 -1.25
N LEU A 5 58.31 27.10 -0.56
CA LEU A 5 58.03 27.48 0.84
C LEU A 5 56.60 27.00 1.18
N HIS A 6 56.35 26.34 2.32
CA HIS A 6 55.84 26.95 3.57
C HIS A 6 54.50 27.69 3.43
N GLU A 7 53.45 27.23 4.12
CA GLU A 7 52.88 27.96 5.27
C GLU A 7 51.65 27.23 5.84
N GLU A 8 51.83 26.70 7.06
CA GLU A 8 50.79 26.63 8.07
C GLU A 8 50.30 28.04 8.37
N ASN A 9 48.99 28.24 8.54
CA ASN A 9 48.54 29.46 9.21
C ASN A 9 47.23 29.27 9.99
N GLY A 10 47.32 29.56 11.29
CA GLY A 10 46.41 30.54 11.85
C GLY A 10 45.37 30.06 12.83
N SER A 11 45.82 29.72 14.04
CA SER A 11 45.01 29.83 15.26
C SER A 11 44.50 31.26 15.45
N HIS A 12 43.19 31.44 15.57
CA HIS A 12 42.59 32.62 16.21
C HIS A 12 41.65 32.19 17.34
N ALA A 13 42.25 31.99 18.52
CA ALA A 13 41.55 32.18 19.77
C ALA A 13 41.47 33.69 20.03
N ARG A 14 40.29 34.20 20.40
CA ARG A 14 40.14 35.29 21.38
C ARG A 14 38.68 35.55 21.76
N LEU A 15 38.46 35.54 23.08
CA LEU A 15 37.60 36.42 23.90
C LEU A 15 36.14 36.01 24.16
N ARG A 16 35.93 35.49 25.38
CA ARG A 16 34.72 35.68 26.20
C ARG A 16 34.54 37.16 26.58
N PRO A 17 33.31 37.61 26.90
CA PRO A 17 33.00 37.81 28.32
C PRO A 17 31.57 37.42 28.75
N SER A 18 31.44 37.36 30.07
CA SER A 18 30.34 36.87 30.91
C SER A 18 29.03 37.67 30.90
N ALA A 19 28.02 36.99 31.48
CA ALA A 19 26.96 37.50 32.38
C ALA A 19 25.62 37.95 31.77
N ARG A 20 24.55 37.21 32.08
CA ARG A 20 23.56 37.59 33.12
C ARG A 20 22.41 36.60 33.20
N THR A 21 22.36 35.87 34.30
CA THR A 21 21.17 35.21 34.82
C THR A 21 20.13 36.28 35.21
N ARG A 22 19.03 36.40 34.46
CA ARG A 22 17.83 37.09 34.93
C ARG A 22 16.92 36.10 35.64
N ARG A 23 17.01 36.11 36.98
CA ARG A 23 15.91 35.71 37.86
C ARG A 23 14.69 36.57 37.55
N MET A 24 13.61 35.94 37.10
CA MET A 24 12.28 36.56 37.07
C MET A 24 11.59 36.32 38.42
N PRO A 25 10.93 37.35 39.00
CA PRO A 25 10.26 37.24 40.27
C PRO A 25 8.94 36.47 40.15
N ARG A 26 8.75 35.58 41.12
CA ARG A 26 7.53 34.82 41.44
C ARG A 26 6.47 35.82 41.90
N SER A 27 5.60 36.28 40.99
CA SER A 27 4.43 37.09 41.34
C SER A 27 3.24 36.16 41.58
N MET A 28 3.01 35.86 42.85
CA MET A 28 1.74 35.38 43.35
C MET A 28 0.68 36.44 43.08
N ARG A 29 -0.23 36.18 42.14
CA ARG A 29 -1.57 36.76 42.16
C ARG A 29 -2.56 35.63 42.41
N ALA A 30 -2.84 35.40 43.68
CA ALA A 30 -4.11 34.87 44.12
C ALA A 30 -5.18 35.86 43.64
N ARG A 31 -5.97 35.44 42.65
CA ARG A 31 -7.25 36.06 42.34
C ARG A 31 -8.32 35.01 42.57
N ASP A 32 -9.31 35.46 43.30
CA ASP A 32 -10.57 34.82 43.62
C ASP A 32 -11.06 33.86 42.55
N ARG A 33 -11.27 32.63 43.00
CA ARG A 33 -11.91 31.56 42.26
C ARG A 33 -13.29 31.39 42.89
N THR A 34 -14.20 32.26 42.53
CA THR A 34 -15.61 32.16 42.92
C THR A 34 -16.45 32.47 41.68
N ASP A 35 -17.23 31.47 41.28
CA ASP A 35 -18.37 31.54 40.35
C ASP A 35 -18.08 31.91 38.88
N GLN A 36 -17.46 30.99 38.16
CA GLN A 36 -17.64 30.89 36.71
C GLN A 36 -18.68 29.80 36.40
N PRO A 37 -19.85 30.14 35.80
CA PRO A 37 -20.84 29.14 35.38
C PRO A 37 -20.22 28.19 34.35
N PRO A 38 -20.65 26.91 34.27
CA PRO A 38 -20.08 25.96 33.32
C PRO A 38 -20.39 26.44 31.89
N SER A 39 -19.36 26.96 31.21
CA SER A 39 -19.41 27.23 29.79
C SER A 39 -19.79 25.96 29.04
N ALA A 40 -20.77 26.07 28.15
CA ALA A 40 -21.20 25.03 27.22
C ALA A 40 -20.11 24.59 26.21
N ASP A 41 -18.88 25.11 26.34
CA ASP A 41 -17.69 24.70 25.58
C ASP A 41 -17.06 23.39 26.10
N ALA A 42 -17.52 22.84 27.23
CA ALA A 42 -17.03 21.57 27.77
C ALA A 42 -17.55 20.32 27.01
N ALA A 43 -18.37 20.50 25.97
CA ALA A 43 -18.96 19.40 25.18
C ALA A 43 -18.28 19.16 23.83
N GLN A 44 -17.09 19.72 23.57
CA GLN A 44 -16.16 19.08 22.65
C GLN A 44 -15.44 17.97 23.43
N ALA A 45 -16.15 16.87 23.65
CA ALA A 45 -15.52 15.62 24.04
C ALA A 45 -14.51 15.31 22.94
N SER A 46 -13.22 15.56 23.21
CA SER A 46 -12.12 15.11 22.37
C SER A 46 -12.35 13.62 22.17
N ALA A 47 -12.73 13.23 20.95
CA ALA A 47 -12.75 11.83 20.57
C ALA A 47 -11.40 11.24 20.99
N PRO A 48 -11.36 10.02 21.54
CA PRO A 48 -10.10 9.41 21.92
C PRO A 48 -9.20 9.43 20.69
N VAL A 49 -8.15 10.25 20.75
CA VAL A 49 -7.07 10.22 19.77
C VAL A 49 -6.66 8.76 19.73
N ALA A 50 -6.78 8.14 18.55
CA ALA A 50 -6.38 6.74 18.39
C ALA A 50 -5.00 6.62 18.99
N ASP A 51 -4.85 5.73 19.97
CA ASP A 51 -3.64 5.65 20.79
C ASP A 51 -2.49 5.21 19.89
N LEU A 52 -1.75 6.18 19.35
CA LEU A 52 -0.62 6.01 18.44
C LEU A 52 0.58 5.53 19.26
N ASN A 53 0.44 4.33 19.84
CA ASN A 53 1.55 3.63 20.48
C ASN A 53 2.59 3.27 19.43
N GLU A 54 3.87 3.46 19.67
CA GLU A 54 4.94 2.98 18.78
C GLU A 54 4.81 1.46 18.57
N TRP A 55 5.08 0.95 17.36
CA TRP A 55 4.95 -0.47 16.99
C TRP A 55 5.68 -1.40 17.95
N HIS A 56 6.89 -1.00 18.36
CA HIS A 56 7.71 -1.74 19.31
C HIS A 56 7.15 -1.73 20.74
N ALA A 57 6.37 -0.70 21.10
CA ALA A 57 5.71 -0.60 22.40
C ALA A 57 4.38 -1.37 22.46
N MET A 58 3.84 -1.80 21.32
CA MET A 58 2.61 -2.60 21.29
C MET A 58 2.81 -3.99 21.93
N THR A 59 1.80 -4.43 22.68
CA THR A 59 1.69 -5.84 23.09
C THR A 59 1.55 -6.75 21.87
N GLU A 60 2.01 -7.99 21.97
CA GLU A 60 1.96 -8.95 20.86
C GLU A 60 0.54 -9.09 20.26
N PRO A 61 -0.55 -9.25 21.05
CA PRO A 61 -1.89 -9.35 20.48
C PRO A 61 -2.35 -8.06 19.77
N ALA A 62 -1.92 -6.89 20.24
CA ALA A 62 -2.22 -5.62 19.58
C ALA A 62 -1.44 -5.50 18.26
N ARG A 63 -0.16 -5.89 18.29
CA ARG A 63 0.72 -5.88 17.11
C ARG A 63 0.21 -6.83 16.02
N SER A 64 -0.20 -8.06 16.36
CA SER A 64 -0.76 -9.00 15.37
C SER A 64 -2.05 -8.48 14.72
N ARG A 65 -2.93 -7.83 15.50
CA ARG A 65 -4.15 -7.20 14.95
C ARG A 65 -3.83 -6.03 14.03
N GLU A 66 -2.93 -5.15 14.47
CA GLU A 66 -2.51 -4.01 13.67
C GLU A 66 -1.79 -4.46 12.40
N TRP A 67 -0.99 -5.53 12.48
CA TRP A 67 -0.27 -6.13 11.35
C TRP A 67 -1.22 -6.59 10.24
N SER A 68 -2.22 -7.40 10.58
CA SER A 68 -3.22 -7.85 9.59
C SER A 68 -3.93 -6.66 8.91
N GLY A 69 -4.31 -5.64 9.70
CA GLY A 69 -4.90 -4.42 9.16
C GLY A 69 -3.94 -3.61 8.29
N LEU A 70 -2.65 -3.56 8.64
CA LEU A 70 -1.62 -2.86 7.87
C LEU A 70 -1.34 -3.58 6.54
N VAL A 71 -1.21 -4.90 6.53
CA VAL A 71 -1.02 -5.70 5.30
C VAL A 71 -2.19 -5.51 4.35
N GLY A 72 -3.43 -5.60 4.84
CA GLY A 72 -4.63 -5.34 4.03
C GLY A 72 -4.67 -3.92 3.46
N TRP A 73 -4.23 -2.93 4.25
CA TRP A 73 -4.16 -1.54 3.81
C TRP A 73 -3.06 -1.29 2.78
N VAL A 74 -1.87 -1.87 2.95
CA VAL A 74 -0.78 -1.78 1.96
C VAL A 74 -1.18 -2.43 0.64
N ARG A 75 -1.90 -3.56 0.68
CA ARG A 75 -2.50 -4.17 -0.52
C ARG A 75 -3.46 -3.20 -1.22
N TRP A 76 -4.37 -2.59 -0.48
CA TRP A 76 -5.26 -1.56 -1.02
C TRP A 76 -4.48 -0.38 -1.62
N LEU A 77 -3.41 0.07 -0.95
CA LEU A 77 -2.58 1.18 -1.42
C LEU A 77 -1.90 0.84 -2.74
N HIS A 78 -1.38 -0.39 -2.84
CA HIS A 78 -0.76 -0.90 -4.04
C HIS A 78 -1.73 -0.91 -5.23
N ASP A 79 -2.96 -1.38 -5.01
CA ASP A 79 -4.01 -1.42 -6.04
C ASP A 79 -4.52 -0.02 -6.41
N ALA A 80 -4.76 0.85 -5.41
CA ALA A 80 -5.36 2.17 -5.60
C ALA A 80 -4.42 3.19 -6.26
N TYR A 81 -3.10 3.01 -6.12
CA TYR A 81 -2.07 3.90 -6.65
C TYR A 81 -1.19 3.25 -7.72
N GLU A 82 -1.55 2.04 -8.18
CA GLU A 82 -0.83 1.28 -9.22
C GLU A 82 0.67 1.16 -8.91
N LEU A 83 1.01 0.92 -7.65
CA LEU A 83 2.41 0.93 -7.18
C LEU A 83 3.28 -0.19 -7.78
N SER A 84 2.66 -1.18 -8.45
CA SER A 84 3.34 -2.27 -9.17
C SER A 84 4.16 -1.81 -10.36
N VAL A 85 3.80 -0.70 -11.00
CA VAL A 85 4.38 -0.32 -12.30
C VAL A 85 5.84 0.13 -12.18
N GLU A 86 6.30 0.51 -10.97
CA GLU A 86 7.65 1.04 -10.74
C GLU A 86 8.28 0.59 -9.40
N GLU A 87 7.81 -0.52 -8.80
CA GLU A 87 8.30 -1.01 -7.49
C GLU A 87 8.38 0.10 -6.42
N ARG A 88 7.42 1.05 -6.43
CA ARG A 88 7.48 2.23 -5.55
C ARG A 88 7.41 1.89 -4.07
N LEU A 89 6.95 0.68 -3.75
CA LEU A 89 7.09 0.07 -2.45
C LEU A 89 7.83 -1.27 -2.60
N PRO A 90 9.00 -1.45 -1.97
CA PRO A 90 9.78 -2.67 -2.14
C PRO A 90 9.05 -3.86 -1.52
N LEU A 91 9.21 -5.04 -2.12
CA LEU A 91 8.55 -6.26 -1.63
C LEU A 91 8.94 -6.55 -0.18
N CYS A 92 10.20 -6.31 0.19
CA CYS A 92 10.69 -6.49 1.56
C CYS A 92 10.19 -5.43 2.57
N TRP A 93 9.21 -4.56 2.26
CA TRP A 93 8.80 -3.45 3.14
C TRP A 93 8.55 -3.88 4.59
N TYR A 94 7.99 -5.07 4.80
CA TYR A 94 7.71 -5.66 6.11
C TYR A 94 8.97 -5.97 6.94
N GLN A 95 10.11 -6.15 6.27
CA GLN A 95 11.41 -6.38 6.89
C GLN A 95 12.09 -5.09 7.34
N HIS A 96 11.49 -3.92 7.05
CA HIS A 96 12.01 -2.61 7.41
C HIS A 96 11.15 -1.98 8.52
N PRO A 97 11.55 -2.08 9.80
CA PRO A 97 10.74 -1.57 10.91
C PRO A 97 10.39 -0.07 10.79
N GLY A 98 11.32 0.75 10.31
CA GLY A 98 11.07 2.18 10.07
C GLY A 98 9.97 2.42 9.03
N LEU A 99 9.99 1.68 7.93
CA LEU A 99 8.96 1.77 6.89
C LEU A 99 7.60 1.24 7.38
N VAL A 100 7.60 0.19 8.21
CA VAL A 100 6.37 -0.32 8.86
C VAL A 100 5.71 0.77 9.72
N GLU A 101 6.50 1.52 10.49
CA GLU A 101 6.01 2.63 11.31
C GLU A 101 5.46 3.78 10.46
N GLU A 102 6.19 4.18 9.41
CA GLU A 102 5.74 5.24 8.49
C GLU A 102 4.41 4.88 7.80
N LEU A 103 4.30 3.64 7.28
CA LEU A 103 3.08 3.16 6.64
C LEU A 103 1.90 3.08 7.62
N ARG A 104 2.15 2.65 8.86
CA ARG A 104 1.13 2.61 9.90
C ARG A 104 0.65 4.01 10.28
N ALA A 105 1.56 4.97 10.47
CA ALA A 105 1.20 6.35 10.75
C ALA A 105 0.37 6.94 9.60
N LEU A 106 0.78 6.68 8.35
CA LEU A 106 0.09 7.14 7.16
C LEU A 106 -1.33 6.54 7.03
N LYS A 107 -1.50 5.25 7.36
CA LYS A 107 -2.81 4.60 7.47
C LYS A 107 -3.69 5.26 8.51
N ALA A 108 -3.18 5.43 9.74
CA ALA A 108 -3.93 6.02 10.85
C ALA A 108 -4.40 7.44 10.52
N TRP A 109 -3.52 8.26 9.93
CA TRP A 109 -3.86 9.61 9.51
C TRP A 109 -4.93 9.65 8.40
N ARG A 110 -4.87 8.72 7.43
CA ARG A 110 -5.94 8.58 6.44
C ARG A 110 -7.28 8.29 7.11
N GLU A 111 -7.29 7.32 8.02
CA GLU A 111 -8.52 6.96 8.72
C GLU A 111 -9.08 8.14 9.51
N GLU A 112 -8.23 8.93 10.15
CA GLU A 112 -8.66 10.14 10.85
C GLU A 112 -9.34 11.14 9.91
N ILE A 113 -8.70 11.50 8.78
CA ILE A 113 -9.23 12.48 7.81
C ILE A 113 -10.58 12.04 7.24
N TYR A 114 -10.73 10.75 6.90
CA TYR A 114 -11.90 10.25 6.18
C TYR A 114 -13.01 9.73 7.10
N ARG A 115 -12.70 9.27 8.32
CA ARG A 115 -13.71 8.83 9.30
C ARG A 115 -14.33 10.03 10.03
N ASN A 116 -13.53 11.07 10.28
CA ASN A 116 -13.94 12.29 10.98
C ASN A 116 -13.72 13.51 10.08
N PRO A 117 -14.48 13.66 8.97
CA PRO A 117 -14.33 14.83 8.13
C PRO A 117 -14.60 16.07 8.98
N PRO A 118 -13.71 17.09 8.98
CA PRO A 118 -13.98 18.31 9.72
C PRO A 118 -15.30 18.90 9.23
N PRO A 119 -16.08 19.51 10.14
CA PRO A 119 -17.38 20.07 9.78
C PRO A 119 -17.17 20.99 8.58
N ALA A 120 -17.94 20.77 7.52
CA ALA A 120 -17.93 21.63 6.35
C ALA A 120 -18.06 23.06 6.88
N THR A 121 -17.03 23.88 6.65
CA THR A 121 -17.03 25.27 7.12
C THR A 121 -18.30 25.88 6.57
N ALA A 122 -19.27 26.16 7.46
CA ALA A 122 -20.52 26.76 7.05
C ALA A 122 -20.16 28.00 6.23
N PRO A 123 -20.84 28.26 5.10
CA PRO A 123 -20.56 29.44 4.30
C PRO A 123 -20.56 30.62 5.26
N ALA A 124 -19.46 31.38 5.26
CA ALA A 124 -19.32 32.52 6.15
C ALA A 124 -20.62 33.32 6.06
N PRO A 125 -21.24 33.70 7.20
CA PRO A 125 -22.42 34.55 7.15
C PRO A 125 -22.04 35.75 6.27
N PRO A 126 -22.93 36.21 5.37
CA PRO A 126 -22.66 37.38 4.56
C PRO A 126 -22.24 38.48 5.52
N THR A 127 -20.97 38.86 5.46
CA THR A 127 -20.48 40.01 6.20
C THR A 127 -21.18 41.19 5.58
N ASP A 128 -22.26 41.61 6.23
CA ASP A 128 -22.91 42.88 5.98
C ASP A 128 -21.81 43.94 6.13
N ASP A 129 -21.57 44.69 5.05
CA ASP A 129 -20.51 45.71 4.93
C ASP A 129 -20.84 46.91 5.85
N GLY A 130 -20.79 46.66 7.16
CA GLY A 130 -20.96 47.65 8.21
C GLY A 130 -19.62 48.26 8.57
N GLU A 131 -19.25 49.29 7.83
CA GLU A 131 -18.16 50.22 8.08
C GLU A 131 -18.15 50.68 9.56
N GLY A 132 -17.18 50.19 10.34
CA GLY A 132 -17.14 50.40 11.79
C GLY A 132 -15.73 50.29 12.35
N THR A 133 -15.11 51.45 12.50
CA THR A 133 -13.77 51.75 13.02
C THR A 133 -13.53 51.18 14.42
N GLY A 134 -12.37 50.56 14.67
CA GLY A 134 -11.94 50.28 16.04
C GLY A 134 -10.84 49.22 16.18
N ASP A 135 -9.60 49.69 16.29
CA ASP A 135 -8.39 48.93 16.58
C ASP A 135 -8.53 47.93 17.74
N ALA A 136 -8.35 46.64 17.46
CA ALA A 136 -8.03 45.63 18.47
C ALA A 136 -7.05 44.58 17.89
N PRO A 137 -5.87 44.37 18.51
CA PRO A 137 -4.89 43.41 18.02
C PRO A 137 -5.34 41.96 18.30
N GLY A 138 -5.97 41.37 17.28
CA GLY A 138 -5.58 40.09 16.69
C GLY A 138 -5.35 38.90 17.63
N SER A 139 -6.39 38.40 18.28
CA SER A 139 -6.44 36.98 18.67
C SER A 139 -6.60 36.13 17.41
N GLY A 140 -5.47 35.83 16.77
CA GLY A 140 -5.40 34.97 15.58
C GLY A 140 -5.85 33.55 15.92
N ARG A 141 -7.15 33.27 15.76
CA ARG A 141 -7.63 31.90 15.65
C ARG A 141 -6.97 31.29 14.43
N VAL A 142 -6.06 30.35 14.67
CA VAL A 142 -5.54 29.47 13.62
C VAL A 142 -6.71 28.60 13.17
N SER A 143 -7.32 28.96 12.05
CA SER A 143 -8.35 28.13 11.42
C SER A 143 -7.76 26.75 11.14
N SER A 144 -8.40 25.70 11.66
CA SER A 144 -8.01 24.33 11.32
C SER A 144 -8.16 24.12 9.81
N PRO A 145 -7.21 23.43 9.15
CA PRO A 145 -7.31 23.15 7.73
C PRO A 145 -8.61 22.37 7.44
N GLY A 146 -9.37 22.82 6.44
CA GLY A 146 -10.55 22.09 5.99
C GLY A 146 -10.21 20.69 5.45
N ALA A 147 -11.20 19.80 5.37
CA ALA A 147 -11.02 18.38 4.99
C ALA A 147 -10.19 18.19 3.73
N GLY A 148 -10.47 19.01 2.69
CA GLY A 148 -9.76 18.96 1.43
C GLY A 148 -8.27 19.33 1.54
N GLN A 149 -7.92 20.22 2.46
CA GLN A 149 -6.51 20.59 2.70
C GLN A 149 -5.79 19.46 3.45
N ALA A 150 -6.43 18.86 4.46
CA ALA A 150 -5.88 17.70 5.15
C ALA A 150 -5.63 16.52 4.20
N ALA A 151 -6.58 16.22 3.31
CA ALA A 151 -6.42 15.20 2.28
C ALA A 151 -5.25 15.50 1.33
N ARG A 152 -5.08 16.76 0.90
CA ARG A 152 -3.93 17.16 0.05
C ARG A 152 -2.59 16.93 0.74
N TYR A 153 -2.48 17.25 2.03
CA TYR A 153 -1.27 16.98 2.80
C TYR A 153 -1.00 15.49 2.92
N TRP A 154 -2.04 14.69 3.21
CA TRP A 154 -1.91 13.24 3.26
C TRP A 154 -1.39 12.63 1.95
N HIS A 155 -1.90 13.08 0.80
CA HIS A 155 -1.38 12.65 -0.51
C HIS A 155 0.05 13.11 -0.81
N ALA A 156 0.51 14.22 -0.21
CA ALA A 156 1.90 14.66 -0.33
C ALA A 156 2.83 13.75 0.49
N GLU A 157 2.47 13.48 1.73
CA GLU A 157 3.23 12.59 2.62
C GLU A 157 3.25 11.14 2.11
N LEU A 158 2.15 10.65 1.54
CA LEU A 158 2.14 9.35 0.86
C LEU A 158 3.24 9.25 -0.21
N ARG A 159 3.37 10.27 -1.06
CA ARG A 159 4.41 10.28 -2.10
C ARG A 159 5.82 10.36 -1.50
N GLN A 160 5.98 11.07 -0.39
CA GLN A 160 7.25 11.16 0.32
C GLN A 160 7.66 9.83 0.93
N VAL A 161 6.75 9.11 1.60
CA VAL A 161 7.00 7.77 2.15
C VAL A 161 7.36 6.79 1.04
N LEU A 162 6.63 6.79 -0.09
CA LEU A 162 6.97 5.94 -1.24
C LEU A 162 8.34 6.27 -1.85
N HIS A 163 8.69 7.55 -1.92
CA HIS A 163 10.02 7.96 -2.37
C HIS A 163 11.12 7.50 -1.41
N ALA A 164 10.92 7.64 -0.09
CA ALA A 164 11.84 7.15 0.92
C ALA A 164 11.99 5.62 0.86
N ALA A 165 10.89 4.88 0.67
CA ALA A 165 10.88 3.43 0.47
C ALA A 165 11.85 2.98 -0.63
N GLY A 166 11.78 3.62 -1.80
CA GLY A 166 12.66 3.29 -2.93
C GLY A 166 14.11 3.77 -2.78
N THR A 167 14.35 4.89 -2.09
CA THR A 167 15.68 5.52 -2.08
C THR A 167 16.50 5.26 -0.82
N GLN A 168 15.86 5.03 0.32
CA GLN A 168 16.53 4.87 1.62
C GLN A 168 16.52 3.42 2.08
N TYR A 169 15.38 2.75 1.94
CA TYR A 169 15.21 1.39 2.45
C TYR A 169 15.73 0.33 1.48
N ALA A 170 15.55 0.52 0.17
CA ALA A 170 16.01 -0.44 -0.84
C ALA A 170 17.54 -0.56 -0.94
N PRO A 171 18.35 0.53 -0.98
CA PRO A 171 19.79 0.43 -1.24
C PRO A 171 20.65 -0.20 -0.14
N GLY A 172 20.07 -0.54 1.01
CA GLY A 172 20.73 -1.27 2.10
C GLY A 172 20.00 -2.54 2.50
N CYS A 173 19.01 -2.98 1.72
CA CYS A 173 18.20 -4.11 2.12
C CYS A 173 19.00 -5.42 2.04
N PRO A 174 19.13 -6.18 3.13
CA PRO A 174 19.85 -7.46 3.14
C PRO A 174 19.20 -8.52 2.24
N ALA A 175 17.94 -8.32 1.82
CA ALA A 175 17.25 -9.17 0.84
C ALA A 175 17.74 -8.97 -0.61
N GLY A 176 18.63 -8.01 -0.87
CA GLY A 176 19.36 -7.94 -2.15
C GLY A 176 18.56 -7.43 -3.35
N HIS A 177 17.72 -6.41 -3.17
CA HIS A 177 16.98 -5.80 -4.28
C HIS A 177 17.92 -5.18 -5.33
N ARG A 178 18.10 -5.86 -6.46
CA ARG A 178 18.44 -5.23 -7.75
C ARG A 178 17.12 -5.03 -8.48
N GLY A 179 16.84 -3.79 -8.88
CA GLY A 179 15.50 -3.36 -9.27
C GLY A 179 14.77 -4.20 -10.34
N ALA A 180 13.45 -4.14 -10.24
CA ALA A 180 12.40 -4.55 -11.18
C ALA A 180 12.37 -6.03 -11.58
N THR A 181 11.74 -6.86 -10.74
CA THR A 181 10.97 -8.03 -11.23
C THR A 181 9.66 -8.13 -10.43
N LEU A 182 8.54 -8.13 -11.17
CA LEU A 182 7.17 -8.00 -10.64
C LEU A 182 6.84 -9.00 -9.52
N LEU A 183 6.07 -8.54 -8.52
CA LEU A 183 5.68 -9.28 -7.30
C LEU A 183 5.08 -10.69 -7.54
N HIS A 184 4.40 -10.90 -8.67
CA HIS A 184 3.76 -12.19 -9.00
C HIS A 184 4.70 -13.17 -9.72
N ASP A 185 5.75 -12.67 -10.37
CA ASP A 185 6.66 -13.49 -11.18
C ASP A 185 7.82 -14.06 -10.36
N VAL A 186 8.17 -13.43 -9.24
CA VAL A 186 9.42 -13.77 -8.52
C VAL A 186 9.21 -14.87 -7.48
N ASN A 187 8.06 -14.94 -6.79
CA ASN A 187 7.91 -15.91 -5.70
C ASN A 187 6.47 -16.06 -5.15
N PRO A 188 5.62 -16.96 -5.70
CA PRO A 188 4.31 -17.27 -5.10
C PRO A 188 4.44 -17.79 -3.65
N ASP A 189 5.49 -18.54 -3.33
CA ASP A 189 5.76 -19.02 -1.97
C ASP A 189 6.08 -17.89 -0.99
N LEU A 190 6.55 -16.73 -1.45
CA LEU A 190 6.81 -15.56 -0.59
C LEU A 190 5.50 -14.85 -0.25
N HIS A 191 4.54 -14.85 -1.17
CA HIS A 191 3.17 -14.39 -0.91
C HIS A 191 2.46 -15.32 0.09
N GLU A 192 2.58 -16.64 -0.07
CA GLU A 192 2.07 -17.61 0.89
C GLU A 192 2.78 -17.51 2.25
N ARG A 193 4.11 -17.32 2.26
CA ARG A 193 4.88 -17.03 3.49
C ARG A 193 4.56 -15.69 4.12
N TRP A 194 4.06 -14.70 3.39
CA TRP A 194 3.54 -13.46 4.00
C TRP A 194 2.22 -13.67 4.71
N ILE A 195 1.39 -14.56 4.18
CA ILE A 195 0.11 -14.93 4.79
C ILE A 195 0.35 -15.89 5.96
N ALA A 196 1.35 -16.77 5.85
CA ALA A 196 1.68 -17.81 6.84
C ALA A 196 2.67 -17.36 7.93
N GLY A 197 3.57 -16.41 7.63
CA GLY A 197 4.65 -15.94 8.50
C GLY A 197 4.17 -14.96 9.56
N ASN A 198 3.47 -15.51 10.55
CA ASN A 198 3.04 -14.85 11.77
C ASN A 198 3.70 -15.55 12.97
N ASP A 199 5.00 -15.33 13.14
CA ASP A 199 5.77 -15.86 14.26
C ASP A 199 6.85 -14.87 14.73
N GLY A 200 6.44 -13.60 14.87
CA GLY A 200 6.81 -12.69 15.97
C GLY A 200 8.29 -12.33 16.23
N THR A 201 9.25 -12.92 15.53
CA THR A 201 10.68 -12.81 15.85
C THR A 201 11.50 -13.09 14.60
N GLY A 202 12.41 -12.17 14.23
CA GLY A 202 13.28 -12.35 13.07
C GLY A 202 13.99 -13.71 13.06
N ALA A 203 13.95 -14.38 11.91
CA ALA A 203 14.67 -15.58 11.44
C ALA A 203 15.18 -16.60 12.49
N PRO A 204 14.87 -17.89 12.30
CA PRO A 204 15.93 -18.74 11.73
C PRO A 204 15.46 -19.82 10.75
N ALA A 205 16.31 -20.12 9.77
CA ALA A 205 16.38 -21.44 9.12
C ALA A 205 17.01 -22.46 10.10
N PRO A 206 16.75 -23.78 10.03
CA PRO A 206 16.67 -24.57 8.80
C PRO A 206 15.46 -25.51 8.73
N LEU A 207 15.04 -25.86 7.50
CA LEU A 207 14.50 -27.18 7.12
C LEU A 207 14.14 -27.13 5.63
N LEU A 208 15.12 -27.40 4.77
CA LEU A 208 14.89 -27.79 3.38
C LEU A 208 15.39 -29.22 3.22
N THR A 209 14.46 -30.16 3.19
CA THR A 209 14.65 -31.43 2.47
C THR A 209 13.55 -31.45 1.43
N ALA A 210 13.91 -31.20 0.18
CA ALA A 210 12.98 -31.29 -0.93
C ALA A 210 12.69 -32.77 -1.24
N PRO A 211 11.44 -33.13 -1.61
CA PRO A 211 11.15 -34.45 -2.17
C PRO A 211 11.60 -34.56 -3.63
N ASP A 212 11.90 -35.80 -4.00
CA ASP A 212 12.44 -36.27 -5.28
C ASP A 212 11.43 -36.09 -6.44
N PRO A 213 11.78 -35.40 -7.55
CA PRO A 213 10.88 -35.14 -8.68
C PRO A 213 10.61 -36.35 -9.61
N GLY A 214 10.82 -37.58 -9.13
CA GLY A 214 10.82 -38.79 -9.99
C GLY A 214 9.49 -39.53 -10.18
N ASN A 215 8.34 -39.07 -9.68
CA ASN A 215 7.12 -39.89 -9.66
C ASN A 215 5.91 -39.25 -10.37
N THR A 216 5.84 -39.40 -11.69
CA THR A 216 4.65 -39.10 -12.50
C THR A 216 3.79 -40.35 -12.66
N GLY A 217 2.78 -40.51 -11.80
CA GLY A 217 1.80 -41.59 -11.94
C GLY A 217 0.65 -41.56 -10.94
N HIS A 218 -0.50 -40.99 -11.38
CA HIS A 218 -1.83 -41.04 -10.77
C HIS A 218 -2.08 -40.28 -9.44
N PRO A 219 -3.24 -39.59 -9.31
CA PRO A 219 -3.56 -38.77 -8.14
C PRO A 219 -3.70 -39.66 -6.91
N SER A 220 -2.80 -39.48 -5.94
CA SER A 220 -2.70 -40.35 -4.78
C SER A 220 -2.86 -39.54 -3.50
N GLY A 221 -4.03 -38.93 -3.33
CA GLY A 221 -4.47 -38.49 -2.01
C GLY A 221 -5.45 -37.31 -2.01
N PRO A 222 -6.36 -37.23 -1.03
CA PRO A 222 -7.07 -36.00 -0.72
C PRO A 222 -6.05 -34.98 -0.19
N GLY A 223 -5.55 -34.12 -1.06
CA GLY A 223 -4.56 -33.10 -0.71
C GLY A 223 -3.62 -32.69 -1.85
N ASP A 224 -3.53 -33.48 -2.92
CA ASP A 224 -2.71 -33.09 -4.06
C ASP A 224 -3.33 -31.89 -4.80
N PRO A 225 -2.52 -30.88 -5.18
CA PRO A 225 -3.01 -29.76 -5.98
C PRO A 225 -3.54 -30.31 -7.30
N MET A 226 -4.80 -29.98 -7.63
CA MET A 226 -5.35 -30.31 -8.94
C MET A 226 -4.62 -29.47 -9.99
N LEU A 227 -3.80 -30.13 -10.80
CA LEU A 227 -3.04 -29.52 -11.88
C LEU A 227 -3.61 -29.95 -13.24
N ILE A 228 -3.67 -29.01 -14.18
CA ILE A 228 -4.02 -29.26 -15.59
C ILE A 228 -2.91 -28.70 -16.47
N GLU A 229 -2.53 -29.45 -17.51
CA GLU A 229 -1.55 -28.99 -18.51
C GLU A 229 -2.08 -27.78 -19.30
N HIS A 230 -1.19 -26.84 -19.62
CA HIS A 230 -1.60 -25.63 -20.36
C HIS A 230 -2.22 -25.90 -21.72
N THR A 231 -1.69 -26.86 -22.47
CA THR A 231 -2.26 -27.28 -23.75
C THR A 231 -3.69 -27.79 -23.60
N ALA A 232 -3.98 -28.58 -22.57
CA ALA A 232 -5.31 -29.11 -22.30
C ALA A 232 -6.31 -28.01 -21.94
N LEU A 233 -5.91 -27.06 -21.06
CA LEU A 233 -6.80 -25.96 -20.68
C LEU A 233 -7.02 -24.98 -21.82
N MET A 234 -5.99 -24.69 -22.63
CA MET A 234 -6.15 -23.82 -23.80
C MET A 234 -7.02 -24.44 -24.88
N ALA A 235 -6.90 -25.76 -25.13
CA ALA A 235 -7.84 -26.46 -26.00
C ALA A 235 -9.28 -26.35 -25.49
N ALA A 236 -9.50 -26.39 -24.17
CA ALA A 236 -10.83 -26.16 -23.60
C ALA A 236 -11.33 -24.71 -23.80
N VAL A 237 -10.45 -23.71 -23.81
CA VAL A 237 -10.81 -22.32 -24.15
C VAL A 237 -11.21 -22.22 -25.62
N ASP A 238 -10.44 -22.82 -26.53
CA ASP A 238 -10.73 -22.81 -27.97
C ASP A 238 -12.04 -23.54 -28.30
N ASP A 239 -12.34 -24.62 -27.59
CA ASP A 239 -13.61 -25.36 -27.67
C ASP A 239 -14.80 -24.61 -27.03
N GLY A 240 -14.56 -23.50 -26.33
CA GLY A 240 -15.58 -22.76 -25.58
C GLY A 240 -16.06 -23.47 -24.30
N ARG A 241 -15.35 -24.52 -23.85
CA ARG A 241 -15.61 -25.23 -22.58
C ARG A 241 -15.02 -24.51 -21.37
N ALA A 242 -13.98 -23.71 -21.59
CA ALA A 242 -13.36 -22.85 -20.60
C ALA A 242 -13.52 -21.37 -21.00
N ARG A 243 -13.53 -20.48 -20.02
CA ARG A 243 -13.69 -19.03 -20.23
C ARG A 243 -12.59 -18.26 -19.53
N SER A 244 -11.78 -17.52 -20.29
CA SER A 244 -10.81 -16.58 -19.71
C SER A 244 -11.54 -15.42 -19.02
N LEU A 245 -10.95 -14.89 -17.95
CA LEU A 245 -11.53 -13.77 -17.22
C LEU A 245 -11.71 -12.52 -18.11
N GLY A 246 -10.76 -12.27 -18.99
CA GLY A 246 -10.86 -11.25 -20.04
C GLY A 246 -9.65 -11.28 -20.98
N ALA A 247 -9.71 -10.55 -22.09
CA ALA A 247 -8.63 -10.55 -23.09
C ALA A 247 -7.27 -10.08 -22.54
N LEU A 248 -7.30 -9.18 -21.54
CA LEU A 248 -6.13 -8.62 -20.88
C LEU A 248 -5.69 -9.40 -19.63
N VAL A 249 -6.53 -10.29 -19.10
CA VAL A 249 -6.25 -11.05 -17.88
C VAL A 249 -6.33 -12.53 -18.22
N GLN A 250 -5.23 -13.03 -18.80
CA GLN A 250 -5.14 -14.38 -19.32
C GLN A 250 -4.69 -15.40 -18.28
N ASP A 251 -4.30 -14.95 -17.08
CA ASP A 251 -3.79 -15.85 -16.03
C ASP A 251 -4.90 -16.52 -15.22
N TYR A 252 -6.17 -16.18 -15.47
CA TYR A 252 -7.33 -16.77 -14.82
C TYR A 252 -8.33 -17.29 -15.83
N VAL A 253 -8.70 -18.56 -15.68
CA VAL A 253 -9.65 -19.26 -16.55
C VAL A 253 -10.68 -19.98 -15.69
N GLN A 254 -11.96 -19.86 -16.04
CA GLN A 254 -13.03 -20.65 -15.45
C GLN A 254 -13.26 -21.91 -16.29
N PHE A 255 -13.12 -23.08 -15.68
CA PHE A 255 -13.29 -24.39 -16.32
C PHE A 255 -13.93 -25.36 -15.31
N GLU A 256 -15.01 -26.05 -15.73
CA GLU A 256 -15.81 -26.96 -14.88
C GLU A 256 -16.23 -26.31 -13.53
N ASP A 257 -16.86 -25.14 -13.61
CA ASP A 257 -17.33 -24.34 -12.46
C ASP A 257 -16.25 -23.98 -11.43
N SER A 258 -14.97 -24.10 -11.79
CA SER A 258 -13.83 -23.80 -10.94
C SER A 258 -12.93 -22.75 -11.58
N TRP A 259 -12.29 -21.93 -10.76
CA TRP A 259 -11.26 -21.00 -11.22
C TRP A 259 -9.90 -21.70 -11.23
N TRP A 260 -9.14 -21.43 -12.29
CA TRP A 260 -7.79 -21.94 -12.49
C TRP A 260 -6.84 -20.76 -12.69
N THR A 261 -5.68 -20.81 -12.04
CA THR A 261 -4.61 -19.81 -12.17
C THR A 261 -3.40 -20.42 -12.85
N ARG A 262 -2.74 -19.64 -13.71
CA ARG A 262 -1.52 -20.07 -14.39
C ARG A 262 -0.34 -20.02 -13.42
N ILE A 263 0.41 -21.12 -13.31
CA ILE A 263 1.69 -21.18 -12.63
C ILE A 263 2.79 -21.08 -13.70
N PRO A 264 3.72 -20.11 -13.60
CA PRO A 264 4.85 -20.03 -14.50
C PRO A 264 5.70 -21.30 -14.37
N ALA A 265 6.20 -21.82 -15.48
CA ALA A 265 7.13 -22.94 -15.45
C ALA A 265 8.38 -22.53 -14.66
N ILE A 266 8.79 -23.35 -13.70
CA ILE A 266 10.00 -23.11 -12.93
C ILE A 266 11.19 -23.31 -13.88
N THR A 267 11.77 -22.22 -14.36
CA THR A 267 13.00 -22.28 -15.14
C THR A 267 14.19 -22.41 -14.19
N THR A 268 14.85 -23.56 -14.19
CA THR A 268 16.15 -23.71 -13.51
C THR A 268 17.19 -22.85 -14.25
N PRO A 269 17.93 -21.97 -13.55
CA PRO A 269 18.80 -20.96 -14.18
C PRO A 269 19.85 -21.53 -15.16
N ASP A 270 20.27 -22.77 -14.97
CA ASP A 270 21.38 -23.38 -15.70
C ASP A 270 20.98 -24.15 -16.96
N ASN A 271 19.68 -24.38 -17.18
CA ASN A 271 19.18 -25.02 -18.38
C ASN A 271 18.52 -23.99 -19.27
N HIS A 272 19.11 -23.72 -20.44
CA HIS A 272 18.41 -23.00 -21.50
C HIS A 272 17.20 -23.86 -21.92
N PRO A 273 15.97 -23.45 -21.59
CA PRO A 273 14.81 -24.26 -21.90
C PRO A 273 14.66 -24.30 -23.43
N SER A 274 14.65 -25.51 -23.99
CA SER A 274 14.14 -25.69 -25.35
C SER A 274 12.67 -25.30 -25.34
N ALA A 275 12.25 -24.39 -26.22
CA ALA A 275 10.86 -23.92 -26.30
C ALA A 275 9.82 -25.05 -26.54
N ASN A 276 10.28 -26.25 -26.88
CA ASN A 276 9.45 -27.42 -27.13
C ASN A 276 9.50 -28.46 -26.00
N ASP A 277 10.19 -28.19 -24.89
CA ASP A 277 10.22 -29.14 -23.76
C ASP A 277 8.87 -29.09 -23.00
N PRO A 278 8.10 -30.19 -22.95
CA PRO A 278 6.84 -30.22 -22.21
C PRO A 278 7.02 -29.87 -20.72
N ALA A 279 8.20 -30.09 -20.14
CA ALA A 279 8.50 -29.70 -18.75
C ALA A 279 8.60 -28.18 -18.55
N THR A 280 8.72 -27.42 -19.64
CA THR A 280 8.79 -25.94 -19.61
C THR A 280 7.44 -25.28 -19.90
N GLN A 281 6.40 -26.08 -20.11
CA GLN A 281 5.06 -25.53 -20.28
C GLN A 281 4.51 -25.08 -18.92
N PRO A 282 3.82 -23.93 -18.88
CA PRO A 282 3.13 -23.51 -17.67
C PRO A 282 2.09 -24.57 -17.28
N LEU A 283 1.83 -24.69 -15.99
CA LEU A 283 0.77 -25.53 -15.46
C LEU A 283 -0.38 -24.64 -14.97
N TRP A 284 -1.56 -25.21 -14.89
CA TRP A 284 -2.72 -24.56 -14.28
C TRP A 284 -3.07 -25.23 -12.98
N GLN A 285 -3.30 -24.44 -11.95
CA GLN A 285 -3.71 -24.92 -10.64
C GLN A 285 -5.10 -24.41 -10.31
N LYS A 286 -5.92 -25.30 -9.75
CA LYS A 286 -7.24 -24.93 -9.24
C LYS A 286 -7.10 -23.97 -8.06
N VAL A 287 -7.79 -22.84 -8.15
CA VAL A 287 -7.89 -21.87 -7.05
C VAL A 287 -8.78 -22.46 -5.95
N VAL A 288 -8.24 -22.56 -4.74
CA VAL A 288 -8.95 -23.11 -3.55
C VAL A 288 -9.30 -22.05 -2.50
N ASN A 289 -8.88 -20.79 -2.72
CA ASN A 289 -9.15 -19.70 -1.80
C ASN A 289 -10.53 -19.09 -2.07
N ASP A 290 -11.47 -19.26 -1.13
CA ASP A 290 -12.87 -18.82 -1.26
C ASP A 290 -13.02 -17.31 -1.51
N ASP A 291 -12.25 -16.47 -0.82
CA ASP A 291 -12.30 -15.01 -1.01
C ASP A 291 -11.83 -14.61 -2.41
N LEU A 292 -10.81 -15.30 -2.93
CA LEU A 292 -10.31 -15.09 -4.28
C LEU A 292 -11.34 -15.54 -5.32
N ILE A 293 -11.99 -16.69 -5.10
CA ILE A 293 -13.08 -17.20 -5.95
C ILE A 293 -14.20 -16.16 -6.04
N GLU A 294 -14.69 -15.64 -4.91
CA GLU A 294 -15.76 -14.63 -4.89
C GLU A 294 -15.36 -13.34 -5.63
N ARG A 295 -14.09 -12.95 -5.52
CA ARG A 295 -13.56 -11.78 -6.25
C ARG A 295 -13.47 -12.04 -7.75
N LEU A 296 -13.05 -13.23 -8.17
CA LEU A 296 -12.97 -13.61 -9.58
C LEU A 296 -14.37 -13.67 -10.20
N ASP A 297 -15.37 -14.21 -9.49
CA ASP A 297 -16.77 -14.21 -9.93
C ASP A 297 -17.32 -12.79 -10.11
N ARG A 298 -17.11 -11.91 -9.13
CA ARG A 298 -17.50 -10.50 -9.24
C ARG A 298 -16.81 -9.79 -10.42
N SER A 299 -15.54 -10.11 -10.65
CA SER A 299 -14.76 -9.52 -11.75
C SER A 299 -15.26 -10.00 -13.11
N ALA A 300 -15.54 -11.30 -13.23
CA ALA A 300 -16.11 -11.90 -14.43
C ALA A 300 -17.50 -11.32 -14.76
N GLU A 301 -18.35 -11.11 -13.75
CA GLU A 301 -19.66 -10.47 -13.94
C GLU A 301 -19.53 -9.03 -14.43
N ARG A 302 -18.62 -8.25 -13.84
CA ARG A 302 -18.38 -6.88 -14.25
C ARG A 302 -17.87 -6.78 -15.69
N LEU A 303 -16.95 -7.67 -16.08
CA LEU A 303 -16.42 -7.71 -17.44
C LEU A 303 -17.50 -8.12 -18.45
N ARG A 304 -18.36 -9.09 -18.11
CA ARG A 304 -19.53 -9.44 -18.94
C ARG A 304 -20.48 -8.27 -19.12
N THR A 305 -20.83 -7.60 -18.02
CA THR A 305 -21.70 -6.40 -18.07
C THR A 305 -21.08 -5.31 -18.94
N ALA A 306 -19.76 -5.11 -18.86
CA ALA A 306 -19.05 -4.14 -19.69
C ALA A 306 -19.06 -4.52 -21.17
N ASP A 307 -18.75 -5.78 -21.51
CA ASP A 307 -18.77 -6.28 -22.88
C ASP A 307 -20.17 -6.20 -23.50
N ASP A 308 -21.21 -6.52 -22.73
CA ASP A 308 -22.60 -6.38 -23.17
C ASP A 308 -22.98 -4.91 -23.38
N ALA A 309 -22.52 -4.01 -22.50
CA ALA A 309 -22.68 -2.57 -22.70
C ALA A 309 -21.98 -2.09 -23.97
N VAL A 310 -20.76 -2.56 -24.27
CA VAL A 310 -20.02 -2.22 -25.49
C VAL A 310 -20.74 -2.76 -26.74
N LYS A 311 -21.24 -4.00 -26.71
CA LYS A 311 -22.04 -4.58 -27.79
C LYS A 311 -23.32 -3.79 -28.05
N ASN A 312 -23.98 -3.33 -26.98
CA ASN A 312 -25.21 -2.53 -27.06
C ASN A 312 -24.95 -1.08 -27.52
N GLN A 313 -23.78 -0.52 -27.20
CA GLN A 313 -23.38 0.83 -27.63
C GLN A 313 -22.88 0.89 -29.06
N ARG A 314 -22.44 -0.24 -29.65
CA ARG A 314 -22.01 -0.26 -31.05
C ARG A 314 -23.21 0.19 -31.89
N PRO A 315 -23.20 1.43 -32.43
CA PRO A 315 -24.38 2.03 -33.01
C PRO A 315 -24.87 1.08 -34.10
N ARG A 316 -26.18 0.81 -34.11
CA ARG A 316 -26.84 0.20 -35.28
C ARG A 316 -26.41 1.07 -36.45
N ARG A 317 -25.41 0.62 -37.22
CA ARG A 317 -24.96 1.29 -38.43
C ARG A 317 -26.23 1.47 -39.23
N THR A 318 -26.71 2.71 -39.29
CA THR A 318 -27.88 3.06 -40.06
C THR A 318 -27.56 2.53 -41.45
N PRO A 319 -28.37 1.60 -42.00
CA PRO A 319 -28.07 1.04 -43.30
C PRO A 319 -27.87 2.20 -44.26
N GLU A 320 -26.68 2.27 -44.86
CA GLU A 320 -26.35 3.29 -45.85
C GLU A 320 -27.46 3.28 -46.88
N ARG A 321 -28.20 4.38 -46.92
CA ARG A 321 -29.31 4.58 -47.83
C ARG A 321 -28.74 4.38 -49.25
N PRO A 322 -29.23 3.39 -50.03
CA PRO A 322 -28.67 3.10 -51.33
C PRO A 322 -28.76 4.37 -52.19
N ALA A 323 -27.63 4.75 -52.79
CA ALA A 323 -27.56 5.87 -53.71
C ALA A 323 -28.44 5.56 -54.93
N THR A 324 -29.57 6.26 -55.04
CA THR A 324 -30.40 6.25 -56.24
C THR A 324 -29.63 6.93 -57.37
N SER A 325 -29.29 6.15 -58.40
CA SER A 325 -28.93 6.65 -59.74
C SER A 325 -30.17 6.89 -60.57
#